data_AF-A0A7S0Y007-F1
#
_entry.id   AF-A0A7S0Y007-F1
#
_cell.length_a   1.000
_cell.length_b   1.000
_cell.length_c   1.000
_cell.angle_alpha   90.00
_cell.angle_beta   90.00
_cell.angle_gamma   90.00
#
_symmetry.space_group_name_H-M   'P 1'
#
loop_
_entity.id
_entity.type
_entity.pdbx_description
1 polymer ?
#
loop_
_entity_poly.entity_id
_entity_poly.type
_entity_poly.pdbx_seq_one_letter_code
_entity_poly.pdbx_strand_id
1 'polypeptide(L)'
;ERLPNCPFLFRVERKTCQDSSRIADAMGVCVCKGAASIEVSGTCMRVWLLLIIIIVPLGSCFMVATLRAAAHRVKKAEMQWRIGVEQLQWEDPPVVLGQGTHGKVLRANFRGTPVAV
;
A
#
# COMPACT_ATOMS: atom_id res chain seq x y z
N GLU A 1 12.03 62.30 27.63
CA GLU A 1 12.76 62.47 28.91
C GLU A 1 13.99 61.57 28.93
N ARG A 2 15.18 62.09 29.30
CA ARG A 2 16.43 61.33 29.38
C ARG A 2 16.47 60.59 30.72
N LEU A 3 16.48 59.25 30.68
CA LEU A 3 16.72 58.43 31.86
C LEU A 3 18.21 58.51 32.27
N PRO A 4 18.52 58.58 33.57
CA PRO A 4 19.87 58.75 34.09
C PRO A 4 20.77 57.54 33.80
N ASN A 5 22.05 57.81 33.54
CA ASN A 5 23.11 56.81 33.32
C ASN A 5 23.25 55.88 34.54
N CYS A 6 22.70 54.67 34.45
CA CYS A 6 23.02 53.58 35.38
C CYS A 6 24.32 52.87 34.92
N PRO A 7 25.35 52.73 35.77
CA PRO A 7 26.65 52.13 35.40
C PRO A 7 26.60 50.59 35.23
N PHE A 8 25.48 49.93 35.51
CA PHE A 8 25.33 48.48 35.38
C PHE A 8 24.08 48.15 34.56
N LEU A 9 24.16 48.38 33.25
CA LEU A 9 23.12 47.96 32.31
C LEU A 9 23.35 46.48 31.95
N PHE A 10 22.75 45.57 32.71
CA PHE A 10 22.74 44.15 32.34
C PHE A 10 21.66 43.93 31.28
N ARG A 11 22.07 43.64 30.04
CA ARG A 11 21.16 43.13 29.02
C ARG A 11 21.01 41.64 29.24
N VAL A 12 19.82 41.22 29.68
CA VAL A 12 19.46 39.80 29.71
C VAL A 12 19.32 39.33 28.27
N GLU A 13 20.37 38.71 27.73
CA GLU A 13 20.27 37.99 26.47
C GLU A 13 19.51 36.67 26.69
N ARG A 14 18.56 36.38 25.81
CA ARG A 14 17.94 35.06 25.81
C ARG A 14 19.00 34.05 25.41
N LYS A 15 19.02 32.88 26.06
CA LYS A 15 19.81 31.73 25.61
C LYS A 15 19.39 31.40 24.18
N THR A 16 20.24 31.73 23.21
CA THR A 16 20.04 31.41 21.79
C THR A 16 20.71 30.08 21.48
N CYS A 17 20.00 29.21 20.78
CA CYS A 17 20.60 28.02 20.19
C CYS A 17 21.27 28.41 18.88
N GLN A 18 22.39 27.76 18.55
CA GLN A 18 23.16 28.03 17.33
C GLN A 18 22.32 27.81 16.05
N ASP A 19 21.33 26.91 16.13
CA ASP A 19 20.43 26.59 15.03
C ASP A 19 19.08 27.32 15.14
N SER A 20 18.63 27.90 14.02
CA SER A 20 17.33 28.58 13.89
C SER A 20 16.12 27.65 14.05
N SER A 21 16.34 26.33 14.00
CA SER A 21 15.37 25.27 14.18
C SER A 21 15.20 24.82 15.64
N ARG A 22 16.01 25.36 16.57
CA ARG A 22 15.98 25.01 18.00
C ARG A 22 15.64 26.22 18.87
N ILE A 23 14.98 25.96 20.00
CA ILE A 23 14.63 26.95 21.02
C ILE A 23 15.12 26.42 22.38
N ALA A 24 15.65 27.29 23.22
CA ALA A 24 16.04 26.92 24.58
C ALA A 24 14.80 26.76 25.47
N ASP A 25 14.68 25.60 26.12
CA ASP A 25 13.65 25.34 27.14
C ASP A 25 13.97 26.08 28.46
N ALA A 26 13.06 26.05 29.44
CA ALA A 26 13.23 26.69 30.75
C ALA A 26 14.53 26.27 31.46
N MET A 27 15.03 25.06 31.18
CA MET A 27 16.28 24.52 31.71
C MET A 27 17.53 24.93 30.90
N GLY A 28 17.38 25.67 29.80
CA GLY A 28 18.47 26.07 28.91
C GLY A 28 18.93 24.99 27.93
N VAL A 29 18.16 23.93 27.75
CA VAL A 29 18.43 22.85 26.78
C VAL A 29 17.81 23.21 25.42
N CYS A 30 18.54 23.00 24.34
CA CYS A 30 18.09 23.32 22.97
C CYS A 30 17.19 22.22 22.39
N VAL A 31 15.88 22.47 22.38
CA VAL A 31 14.85 21.57 21.83
C VAL A 31 14.34 22.05 20.47
N CYS A 32 13.74 21.16 19.68
CA CYS A 32 13.21 21.50 18.37
C CYS A 32 12.06 22.52 18.43
N LYS A 33 12.04 23.44 17.46
CA LYS A 33 11.05 24.51 17.36
C LYS A 33 9.68 23.98 16.92
N GLY A 34 8.78 23.85 17.89
CA GLY A 34 7.35 23.60 17.67
C GLY A 34 6.83 22.35 18.38
N ALA A 35 5.57 22.37 18.79
CA ALA A 35 4.94 21.30 19.57
C ALA A 35 4.89 19.93 18.86
N ALA A 36 5.08 19.90 17.54
CA ALA A 36 5.03 18.69 16.71
C ALA A 36 6.34 18.45 15.93
N SER A 37 7.47 18.90 16.48
CA SER A 37 8.80 18.59 15.95
C SER A 37 9.60 17.73 16.92
N ILE A 38 10.23 16.69 16.41
CA ILE A 38 11.10 15.80 17.19
C ILE A 38 12.50 15.76 16.58
N GLU A 39 13.49 15.47 17.41
CA GLU A 39 14.87 15.29 16.97
C GLU A 39 15.06 13.87 16.46
N VAL A 40 15.45 13.74 15.20
CA VAL A 40 15.79 12.47 14.55
C VAL A 40 17.18 12.64 13.93
N SER A 41 18.15 11.86 14.41
CA SER A 41 19.53 11.86 13.89
C SER A 41 20.16 13.27 13.86
N GLY A 42 19.98 14.06 14.93
CA GLY A 42 20.51 15.43 15.04
C GLY A 42 19.73 16.50 14.26
N THR A 43 18.77 16.10 13.43
CA THR A 43 17.91 17.01 12.66
C THR A 43 16.51 17.13 13.27
N CYS A 44 15.98 18.35 13.34
CA CYS A 44 14.61 18.60 13.77
C CYS A 44 13.63 18.32 12.64
N MET A 45 12.84 17.27 12.76
CA MET A 45 11.83 16.88 11.78
C MET A 45 10.42 17.06 12.32
N ARG A 46 9.49 17.45 11.46
CA ARG A 46 8.06 17.54 11.82
C ARG A 46 7.43 16.14 11.84
N VAL A 47 6.65 15.85 12.87
CA VAL A 47 6.01 14.53 13.08
C VAL A 47 5.14 14.11 11.89
N TRP A 48 4.42 15.04 11.26
CA TRP A 48 3.59 14.71 10.09
C TRP A 48 4.39 14.19 8.89
N LEU A 49 5.64 14.64 8.71
CA LEU A 49 6.51 14.11 7.65
C LEU A 49 6.85 12.64 7.91
N LEU A 50 7.15 12.30 9.16
CA LEU A 50 7.43 10.91 9.55
C LEU A 50 6.21 10.02 9.35
N LEU A 51 5.01 10.51 9.68
CA LEU A 51 3.76 9.78 9.43
C LEU A 51 3.56 9.49 7.95
N ILE A 52 3.79 10.45 7.06
CA ILE A 52 3.69 10.23 5.61
C ILE A 52 4.72 9.21 5.14
N ILE A 53 5.98 9.34 5.57
CA ILE A 53 7.07 8.44 5.18
C ILE A 53 6.78 6.99 5.60
N ILE A 54 6.04 6.75 6.67
CA ILE A 54 5.69 5.40 7.15
C ILE A 54 4.38 4.90 6.51
N ILE A 55 3.34 5.73 6.46
CA ILE A 55 2.02 5.32 6.00
C ILE A 55 1.99 5.06 4.50
N VAL A 56 2.66 5.89 3.70
CA VAL A 56 2.68 5.75 2.23
C VAL A 56 3.28 4.40 1.77
N PRO A 57 4.47 3.97 2.21
CA PRO A 57 5.01 2.67 1.77
C PRO A 57 4.19 1.50 2.30
N LEU A 58 3.67 1.57 3.53
CA LEU A 58 2.78 0.53 4.06
C LEU A 58 1.51 0.40 3.23
N GLY A 59 0.87 1.52 2.90
CA GLY A 59 -0.31 1.55 2.03
C GLY A 59 -0.01 1.03 0.62
N SER A 60 1.12 1.42 0.04
CA SER A 60 1.57 0.93 -1.27
C SER A 60 1.78 -0.58 -1.28
N CYS A 61 2.48 -1.13 -0.28
CA CYS A 61 2.68 -2.56 -0.12
C CYS A 61 1.35 -3.32 0.01
N PHE A 62 0.43 -2.80 0.83
CA PHE A 62 -0.89 -3.39 1.00
C PHE A 62 -1.69 -3.40 -0.30
N MET A 63 -1.68 -2.30 -1.05
CA MET A 63 -2.36 -2.19 -2.34
C MET A 63 -1.81 -3.19 -3.37
N VAL A 64 -0.49 -3.33 -3.47
CA VAL A 64 0.11 -4.31 -4.39
C VAL A 64 -0.25 -5.75 -3.98
N ALA A 65 -0.26 -6.04 -2.68
CA ALA A 65 -0.60 -7.37 -2.17
C ALA A 65 -2.04 -7.76 -2.50
N THR A 66 -3.01 -6.85 -2.31
CA THR A 66 -4.42 -7.12 -2.62
C THR A 66 -4.66 -7.29 -4.12
N LEU A 67 -4.03 -6.46 -4.96
CA LEU A 67 -4.11 -6.60 -6.41
C LEU A 67 -3.58 -7.95 -6.90
N ARG A 68 -2.42 -8.38 -6.38
CA ARG A 68 -1.87 -9.71 -6.71
C ARG A 68 -2.78 -10.83 -6.21
N ALA A 69 -3.31 -10.72 -5.00
CA ALA A 69 -4.22 -11.73 -4.46
C ALA A 69 -5.50 -11.85 -5.30
N ALA A 70 -6.08 -10.73 -5.72
CA ALA A 70 -7.23 -10.70 -6.63
C ALA A 70 -6.91 -11.33 -7.98
N ALA A 71 -5.79 -10.94 -8.61
CA ALA A 71 -5.35 -11.51 -9.88
C ALA A 71 -5.11 -13.03 -9.78
N HIS A 72 -4.55 -13.51 -8.66
CA HIS A 72 -4.37 -14.95 -8.43
C HIS A 72 -5.70 -15.69 -8.31
N ARG A 73 -6.71 -15.10 -7.67
CA ARG A 73 -8.04 -15.70 -7.57
C ARG A 73 -8.72 -15.81 -8.93
N VAL A 74 -8.63 -14.75 -9.74
CA VAL A 74 -9.15 -14.77 -11.12
C VAL A 74 -8.47 -15.86 -11.94
N LYS A 75 -7.13 -15.95 -11.91
CA LYS A 75 -6.40 -17.00 -12.63
C LYS A 75 -6.80 -18.41 -12.19
N LYS A 76 -7.02 -18.63 -10.89
CA LYS A 76 -7.50 -19.94 -10.40
C LYS A 76 -8.91 -20.26 -10.90
N ALA A 77 -9.80 -19.28 -10.96
CA ALA A 77 -11.14 -19.45 -11.51
C ALA A 77 -11.11 -19.74 -13.03
N GLU A 78 -10.28 -19.04 -13.80
CA GLU A 78 -10.11 -19.30 -15.24
C GLU A 78 -9.57 -20.71 -15.52
N MET A 79 -8.65 -21.21 -14.69
CA MET A 79 -8.14 -22.58 -14.83
C MET A 79 -9.23 -23.64 -14.64
N GLN A 80 -10.26 -23.37 -13.82
CA GLN A 80 -11.37 -24.31 -13.62
C GLN A 80 -12.28 -24.42 -14.84
N TRP A 81 -12.31 -23.40 -15.72
CA TRP A 81 -13.14 -23.39 -16.93
C TRP A 81 -12.47 -24.08 -18.12
N ARG A 82 -11.21 -24.53 -17.96
CA ARG A 82 -10.52 -25.33 -18.98
C ARG A 82 -10.99 -26.79 -18.88
N ILE A 83 -11.97 -27.13 -19.71
CA ILE A 83 -12.45 -28.51 -19.86
C ILE A 83 -11.42 -29.27 -20.68
N GLY A 84 -10.73 -30.22 -20.06
CA GLY A 84 -9.80 -31.10 -20.77
C GLY A 84 -10.55 -32.18 -21.55
N VAL A 85 -10.04 -32.53 -22.73
CA VAL A 85 -10.64 -33.53 -23.62
C VAL A 85 -10.69 -34.91 -22.94
N GLU A 86 -9.75 -35.19 -22.04
CA GLU A 86 -9.68 -36.41 -21.23
C GLU A 86 -10.83 -36.56 -20.22
N GLN A 87 -11.52 -35.47 -19.89
CA GLN A 87 -12.67 -35.48 -18.98
C GLN A 87 -14.00 -35.72 -19.72
N LEU A 88 -13.97 -35.71 -21.06
CA LEU A 88 -15.12 -35.99 -21.91
C LEU A 88 -15.08 -37.47 -22.29
N GLN A 89 -16.03 -38.24 -21.75
CA GLN A 89 -16.21 -39.64 -22.13
C GLN A 89 -17.14 -39.70 -23.33
N TRP A 90 -16.67 -40.34 -24.39
CA TRP A 90 -17.43 -40.59 -25.61
C TRP A 90 -17.97 -42.02 -25.57
N GLU A 91 -19.20 -42.21 -26.02
CA GLU A 91 -19.73 -43.55 -26.30
C GLU A 91 -19.10 -44.05 -27.60
N ASP A 92 -18.74 -45.34 -27.67
CA ASP A 92 -18.29 -45.99 -28.90
C ASP A 92 -19.40 -46.94 -29.39
N PRO A 93 -20.10 -46.65 -30.50
CA PRO A 93 -19.85 -45.57 -31.45
C PRO A 93 -20.41 -44.19 -31.00
N PRO A 94 -19.82 -43.07 -31.45
CA PRO A 94 -20.21 -41.73 -31.03
C PRO A 94 -21.63 -41.36 -31.49
N VAL A 95 -22.45 -40.91 -30.54
CA VAL A 95 -23.83 -40.50 -30.78
C VAL A 95 -23.87 -39.07 -31.31
N VAL A 96 -24.34 -38.91 -32.54
CA VAL A 96 -24.54 -37.60 -33.18
C VAL A 96 -25.89 -37.02 -32.75
N LEU A 97 -25.88 -35.85 -32.12
CA LEU A 97 -27.08 -35.13 -31.69
C LEU A 97 -27.62 -34.18 -32.76
N GLY A 98 -26.75 -33.69 -33.64
CA GLY A 98 -27.13 -32.79 -34.71
C GLY A 98 -25.99 -32.51 -35.69
N GLN A 99 -26.33 -31.88 -36.81
CA GLN A 99 -25.37 -31.46 -37.83
C GLN A 99 -25.69 -30.03 -38.27
N GLY A 100 -24.68 -29.17 -38.30
CA GLY A 100 -24.77 -27.79 -38.74
C GLY A 100 -23.68 -27.44 -39.75
N THR A 101 -23.62 -26.16 -40.14
CA THR A 101 -22.62 -25.66 -41.10
C THR A 101 -21.17 -25.74 -40.58
N HIS A 102 -21.00 -25.75 -39.26
CA HIS A 102 -19.69 -25.79 -38.60
C HIS A 102 -19.22 -27.23 -38.25
N GLY A 103 -20.06 -28.25 -38.46
CA GLY A 103 -19.71 -29.65 -38.16
C GLY A 103 -20.86 -30.47 -37.57
N LYS A 104 -20.50 -31.59 -36.93
CA LYS A 104 -21.44 -32.47 -36.20
C LYS A 104 -21.33 -32.21 -34.72
N VAL A 105 -22.47 -32.16 -34.04
CA VAL A 105 -22.58 -32.07 -32.58
C VAL A 105 -22.67 -33.48 -32.04
N LEU A 106 -21.76 -33.83 -31.13
CA LEU A 106 -21.65 -35.16 -30.54
C LEU A 106 -22.09 -35.11 -29.08
N ARG A 107 -22.67 -36.21 -28.60
CA ARG A 107 -22.95 -36.41 -27.18
C ARG A 107 -21.67 -36.85 -26.48
N ALA A 108 -21.32 -36.16 -25.40
CA ALA A 108 -20.27 -36.58 -24.47
C ALA A 108 -20.81 -36.62 -23.04
N ASN A 109 -20.10 -37.30 -22.15
CA ASN A 109 -20.39 -37.31 -20.73
C ASN A 109 -19.26 -36.58 -19.97
N PHE A 110 -19.59 -35.46 -19.33
CA PHE A 110 -18.66 -34.69 -18.52
C PHE A 110 -18.99 -34.91 -17.03
N ARG A 111 -18.12 -35.63 -16.31
CA ARG A 111 -18.30 -35.95 -14.89
C ARG A 111 -19.67 -36.56 -14.56
N GLY A 112 -20.17 -37.43 -15.44
CA GLY A 112 -21.48 -38.09 -15.30
C GLY A 112 -22.68 -37.24 -15.71
N THR A 113 -22.46 -36.03 -16.22
CA THR A 113 -23.53 -35.19 -16.79
C THR A 113 -23.43 -35.22 -18.33
N PRO A 114 -24.51 -35.57 -19.05
CA PRO A 114 -24.50 -35.57 -20.51
C PRO A 114 -24.42 -34.13 -21.03
N VAL A 115 -23.48 -33.89 -21.92
CA VAL A 115 -23.23 -32.60 -22.56
C VAL A 115 -23.16 -32.75 -24.09
N ALA A 116 -23.44 -31.67 -24.81
CA ALA A 116 -23.27 -31.59 -26.25
C ALA A 116 -21.97 -30.85 -26.57
N VAL A 117 -21.16 -31.41 -27.46
CA VAL A 117 -19.85 -30.87 -27.89
C VAL A 117 -19.84 -30.72 -29.40
#